data_AF-A0A7K3H604-F1
#
_entry.id   AF-A0A7K3H604-F1
#
_cell.length_a   1.000
_cell.length_b   1.000
_cell.length_c   1.000
_cell.angle_alpha   90.00
_cell.angle_beta   90.00
_cell.angle_gamma   90.00
#
_symmetry.space_group_name_H-M   'P 1'
#
loop_
_entity.id
_entity.type
_entity.pdbx_description
1 polymer ?
#
loop_
_entity_poly.entity_id
_entity_poly.type
_entity_poly.pdbx_seq_one_letter_code
_entity_poly.pdbx_strand_id
1 'polypeptide(L)'
;AAGPRGPEDTAGHLRTGDLGTLHRGELYVTGRLRDMIVVAGRNLYPQDLERTVQRVSALFGAGTVFAVPGERERVVVVQELRARSRYDVDLPGLAAAVERCLAEEFEISAGGVLLVRSGTVRRTTSGKVERAAMRGLFLRGELKPLHQWLDPEVTPLLPAGGR
;
A
#
# COMPACT_ATOMS: atom_id res chain seq x y z
N ALA A 1 4.37 26.25 -3.19
CA ALA A 1 4.14 26.92 -4.48
C ALA A 1 2.79 26.46 -5.02
N ALA A 2 1.86 27.39 -5.23
CA ALA A 2 0.49 27.13 -5.67
C ALA A 2 0.43 27.06 -7.21
N GLY A 3 -0.22 26.01 -7.74
CA GLY A 3 -0.52 25.89 -9.17
C GLY A 3 -1.72 26.76 -9.61
N PRO A 4 -1.92 26.98 -10.92
CA PRO A 4 -2.77 28.05 -11.43
C PRO A 4 -4.26 27.73 -11.22
N ARG A 5 -5.04 28.76 -10.88
CA ARG A 5 -6.50 28.69 -10.75
C ARG A 5 -7.13 28.72 -12.15
N GLY A 6 -7.87 27.67 -12.49
CA GLY A 6 -8.82 27.69 -13.62
C GLY A 6 -10.07 28.52 -13.27
N PRO A 7 -10.91 28.85 -14.27
CA PRO A 7 -11.98 29.83 -14.13
C PRO A 7 -13.00 29.40 -13.06
N GLU A 8 -13.44 30.37 -12.27
CA GLU A 8 -14.39 30.21 -11.17
C GLU A 8 -15.76 29.74 -11.69
N ASP A 9 -16.13 28.52 -11.32
CA ASP A 9 -17.49 28.00 -11.54
C ASP A 9 -18.39 28.51 -10.40
N THR A 10 -19.43 29.26 -10.75
CA THR A 10 -20.24 30.13 -9.87
C THR A 10 -21.15 29.39 -8.86
N ALA A 11 -20.93 28.10 -8.64
CA ALA A 11 -21.53 27.35 -7.55
C ALA A 11 -20.40 26.87 -6.65
N GLY A 12 -20.29 27.46 -5.45
CA GLY A 12 -19.19 27.31 -4.50
C GLY A 12 -18.97 25.88 -3.99
N HIS A 13 -18.50 24.98 -4.85
CA HIS A 13 -18.20 23.60 -4.53
C HIS A 13 -16.74 23.47 -4.10
N LEU A 14 -16.54 22.81 -2.96
CA LEU A 14 -15.21 22.44 -2.48
C LEU A 14 -14.75 21.15 -3.18
N ARG A 15 -13.62 21.20 -3.89
CA ARG A 15 -12.98 20.01 -4.45
C ARG A 15 -12.30 19.23 -3.31
N THR A 16 -13.02 18.29 -2.70
CA THR A 16 -12.54 17.50 -1.56
C THR A 16 -11.34 16.62 -1.90
N GLY A 17 -11.23 16.21 -3.17
CA GLY A 17 -10.23 15.23 -3.62
C GLY A 17 -10.56 13.80 -3.19
N ASP A 18 -11.74 13.58 -2.61
CA ASP A 18 -12.26 12.27 -2.25
C ASP A 18 -13.05 11.69 -3.43
N LEU A 19 -12.87 10.40 -3.69
CA LEU A 19 -13.66 9.62 -4.63
C LEU A 19 -14.90 9.11 -3.90
N GLY A 20 -16.04 9.16 -4.56
CA GLY A 20 -17.26 8.57 -4.03
C GLY A 20 -18.30 8.32 -5.10
N THR A 21 -19.29 7.51 -4.74
CA THR A 21 -20.45 7.21 -5.57
C THR A 21 -21.73 7.45 -4.79
N LEU A 22 -22.78 7.88 -5.48
CA LEU A 22 -24.13 7.95 -4.93
C LEU A 22 -24.84 6.63 -5.22
N HIS A 23 -25.23 5.93 -4.15
CA HIS A 23 -26.04 4.72 -4.27
C HIS A 23 -27.27 4.86 -3.38
N ARG A 24 -28.46 4.77 -4.00
CA ARG A 24 -29.76 4.88 -3.30
C ARG A 24 -29.91 6.14 -2.44
N GLY A 25 -29.37 7.27 -2.90
CA GLY A 25 -29.46 8.56 -2.22
C GLY A 25 -28.42 8.78 -1.12
N GLU A 26 -27.53 7.82 -0.88
CA GLU A 26 -26.44 7.93 0.08
C GLU A 26 -25.09 8.06 -0.63
N LEU A 27 -24.20 8.90 -0.08
CA LEU A 27 -22.84 9.08 -0.60
C LEU A 27 -21.89 8.09 0.06
N TYR A 28 -21.25 7.25 -0.75
CA TYR A 28 -20.22 6.32 -0.34
C TYR A 28 -18.87 6.85 -0.76
N VAL A 29 -18.00 7.16 0.20
CA VAL A 29 -16.61 7.57 -0.07
C VAL A 29 -15.78 6.31 -0.36
N THR A 30 -15.32 6.17 -1.60
CA THR A 30 -14.59 4.98 -2.08
C THR A 30 -13.09 5.15 -2.03
N GLY A 31 -12.58 6.36 -1.80
CA GLY A 31 -11.15 6.60 -1.62
C GLY A 31 -10.79 8.06 -1.75
N ARG A 32 -9.50 8.34 -1.97
CA ARG A 32 -9.00 9.65 -2.39
C ARG A 32 -8.46 9.57 -3.80
N LEU A 33 -8.75 10.58 -4.60
CA LEU A 33 -8.29 10.69 -5.98
C LEU A 33 -6.76 10.58 -6.07
N ARG A 34 -6.03 11.06 -5.05
CA ARG A 34 -4.56 10.99 -4.99
C ARG A 34 -3.99 9.70 -4.41
N ASP A 35 -4.82 8.84 -3.82
CA ASP A 35 -4.37 7.61 -3.16
C ASP A 35 -4.65 6.34 -3.99
N MET A 36 -5.40 6.44 -5.09
CA MET A 36 -5.61 5.34 -6.03
C MET A 36 -4.30 4.94 -6.72
N ILE A 37 -4.06 3.64 -6.81
CA ILE A 37 -2.92 3.05 -7.53
C ILE A 37 -3.38 2.61 -8.91
N VAL A 38 -2.61 2.89 -9.97
CA VAL A 38 -2.95 2.47 -11.34
C VAL A 38 -1.90 1.49 -11.84
N VAL A 39 -2.20 0.20 -11.79
CA VAL A 39 -1.26 -0.87 -12.16
C VAL A 39 -1.88 -1.70 -13.28
N ALA A 40 -1.12 -1.89 -14.37
CA ALA A 40 -1.54 -2.68 -15.53
C ALA A 40 -2.94 -2.28 -16.09
N GLY A 41 -3.28 -0.99 -16.06
CA GLY A 41 -4.56 -0.47 -16.52
C GLY A 41 -5.74 -0.67 -15.54
N ARG A 42 -5.47 -1.14 -14.32
CA ARG A 42 -6.47 -1.35 -13.27
C ARG A 42 -6.38 -0.25 -12.21
N ASN A 43 -7.54 0.25 -11.79
CA ASN A 43 -7.68 1.18 -10.68
C ASN A 43 -7.79 0.39 -9.38
N LEU A 44 -6.77 0.52 -8.53
CA LEU A 44 -6.64 -0.22 -7.28
C LEU A 44 -6.72 0.73 -6.09
N TYR A 45 -7.58 0.39 -5.15
CA TYR A 45 -7.74 1.14 -3.91
C TYR A 45 -6.86 0.52 -2.83
N PRO A 46 -5.84 1.23 -2.29
CA PRO A 46 -4.91 0.63 -1.34
C PRO A 46 -5.58 0.00 -0.12
N GLN A 47 -6.67 0.59 0.38
CA GLN A 47 -7.42 0.04 1.51
C GLN A 47 -8.03 -1.34 1.24
N ASP A 48 -8.32 -1.66 -0.02
CA ASP A 48 -8.87 -2.95 -0.41
C ASP A 48 -7.74 -3.99 -0.46
N LEU A 49 -6.60 -3.63 -1.04
CA LEU A 49 -5.41 -4.48 -1.03
C LEU A 49 -4.95 -4.74 0.41
N GLU A 50 -4.86 -3.71 1.24
CA GLU A 50 -4.48 -3.82 2.65
C GLU A 50 -5.43 -4.77 3.41
N ARG A 51 -6.73 -4.64 3.20
CA ARG A 51 -7.74 -5.50 3.84
C ARG A 51 -7.67 -6.93 3.35
N THR A 52 -7.43 -7.15 2.06
CA THR A 52 -7.25 -8.50 1.50
C THR A 52 -5.97 -9.14 2.04
N VAL A 53 -4.83 -8.45 1.99
CA VAL A 53 -3.56 -8.92 2.56
C VAL A 53 -3.73 -9.29 4.04
N GLN A 54 -4.41 -8.45 4.82
CA GLN A 54 -4.68 -8.70 6.24
C GLN A 54 -5.35 -10.06 6.52
N ARG A 55 -6.17 -10.57 5.58
CA ARG A 55 -6.94 -11.81 5.73
C ARG A 55 -6.11 -13.07 5.46
N VAL A 56 -4.94 -12.93 4.85
CA VAL A 56 -4.04 -14.06 4.52
C VAL A 56 -3.57 -14.79 5.77
N SER A 57 -3.37 -14.09 6.89
CA SER A 57 -2.92 -14.72 8.13
C SER A 57 -3.41 -14.00 9.38
N ALA A 58 -3.81 -14.78 10.39
CA ALA A 58 -4.14 -14.26 11.72
C ALA A 58 -2.93 -13.61 12.44
N LEU A 59 -1.71 -13.90 11.97
CA LEU A 59 -0.47 -13.29 12.47
C LEU A 59 -0.29 -11.85 12.02
N PHE A 60 -1.01 -11.39 10.99
CA PHE A 60 -0.80 -10.07 10.42
C PHE A 60 -1.30 -8.95 11.36
N GLY A 61 -0.44 -7.96 11.59
CA GLY A 61 -0.69 -6.70 12.31
C GLY A 61 -1.14 -5.60 11.35
N ALA A 62 -0.74 -4.33 11.54
CA ALA A 62 -1.07 -3.30 10.57
C ALA A 62 -0.36 -3.53 9.23
N GLY A 63 -1.01 -3.19 8.12
CA GLY A 63 -0.43 -3.26 6.78
C GLY A 63 -0.50 -1.92 6.06
N THR A 64 0.39 -1.71 5.10
CA THR A 64 0.22 -0.69 4.09
C THR A 64 0.67 -1.16 2.71
N VAL A 65 0.03 -0.61 1.68
CA VAL A 65 0.31 -0.91 0.28
C VAL A 65 0.53 0.38 -0.48
N PHE A 66 1.55 0.45 -1.33
CA PHE A 66 1.84 1.63 -2.17
C PHE A 66 2.45 1.25 -3.52
N ALA A 67 2.29 2.14 -4.50
CA ALA A 67 2.91 1.99 -5.82
C ALA A 67 4.37 2.48 -5.83
N VAL A 68 5.20 1.79 -6.59
CA VAL A 68 6.58 2.21 -6.92
C VAL A 68 6.72 2.37 -8.45
N PRO A 69 7.54 3.33 -8.91
CA PRO A 69 7.72 3.59 -10.33
C PRO A 69 8.50 2.45 -11.01
N GLY A 70 8.23 2.23 -12.29
CA GLY A 70 8.90 1.23 -13.14
C GLY A 70 8.39 1.37 -14.58
N GLU A 71 8.76 0.44 -15.48
CA GLU A 71 8.14 0.39 -16.82
C GLU A 71 6.62 0.21 -16.72
N ARG A 72 6.18 -0.52 -15.69
CA ARG A 72 4.81 -0.56 -15.20
C ARG A 72 4.86 -0.22 -13.72
N GLU A 73 3.90 0.55 -13.20
CA GLU A 73 3.77 0.71 -11.76
C GLU A 73 3.60 -0.66 -11.11
N ARG A 74 4.30 -0.88 -9.99
CA ARG A 74 4.24 -2.12 -9.23
C ARG A 74 3.78 -1.83 -7.81
N VAL A 75 3.08 -2.78 -7.21
CA VAL A 75 2.58 -2.66 -5.84
C VAL A 75 3.57 -3.25 -4.85
N VAL A 76 3.96 -2.49 -3.84
CA VAL A 76 4.75 -2.98 -2.70
C VAL A 76 3.86 -3.05 -1.46
N VAL A 77 3.96 -4.17 -0.75
CA VAL A 77 3.25 -4.44 0.50
C VAL A 77 4.24 -4.37 1.66
N VAL A 78 3.89 -3.63 2.71
CA VAL A 78 4.56 -3.67 4.01
C VAL A 78 3.56 -4.15 5.04
N GLN A 79 3.80 -5.33 5.60
CA GLN A 79 2.86 -6.01 6.48
C GLN A 79 3.51 -6.33 7.82
N GLU A 80 2.95 -5.82 8.91
CA GLU A 80 3.42 -6.16 10.25
C GLU A 80 3.06 -7.60 10.63
N LEU A 81 3.90 -8.20 11.45
CA LEU A 81 3.63 -9.45 12.16
C LEU A 81 3.42 -9.16 13.65
N ARG A 82 2.30 -9.67 14.19
CA ARG A 82 1.99 -9.64 15.62
C ARG A 82 3.01 -10.50 16.35
N ALA A 83 3.60 -9.95 17.41
CA ALA A 83 4.49 -10.70 18.28
C ALA A 83 3.69 -11.74 19.08
N ARG A 84 3.64 -12.97 18.59
CA ARG A 84 3.29 -14.15 19.39
C ARG A 84 4.40 -15.18 19.25
N SER A 85 5.35 -15.09 20.17
CA SER A 85 6.28 -16.15 20.57
C SER A 85 5.54 -17.48 20.64
N ARG A 86 5.98 -18.50 19.86
CA ARG A 86 6.44 -19.88 20.23
C ARG A 86 6.84 -20.73 18.99
N TYR A 87 6.42 -20.34 17.78
CA TYR A 87 6.59 -21.12 16.56
C TYR A 87 7.55 -20.45 15.57
N ASP A 88 8.32 -21.27 14.86
CA ASP A 88 9.10 -20.85 13.70
C ASP A 88 8.10 -20.49 12.60
N VAL A 89 7.98 -19.18 12.31
CA VAL A 89 7.01 -18.69 11.32
C VAL A 89 7.65 -18.80 9.94
N ASP A 90 6.98 -19.48 9.02
CA ASP A 90 7.40 -19.53 7.61
C ASP A 90 7.16 -18.17 6.93
N LEU A 91 8.12 -17.26 7.09
CA LEU A 91 8.09 -15.93 6.51
C LEU A 91 8.07 -15.96 4.97
N PRO A 92 8.91 -16.77 4.28
CA PRO A 92 8.81 -16.93 2.83
C PRO A 92 7.43 -17.42 2.37
N GLY A 93 6.86 -18.43 3.05
CA GLY A 93 5.53 -18.94 2.73
C GLY A 93 4.43 -17.91 2.90
N LEU A 94 4.49 -17.07 3.95
CA LEU A 94 3.57 -15.95 4.14
C LEU A 94 3.70 -14.89 3.05
N ALA A 95 4.92 -14.53 2.65
CA ALA A 95 5.14 -13.56 1.58
C ALA A 95 4.60 -14.08 0.24
N ALA A 96 4.86 -15.35 -0.09
CA ALA A 96 4.31 -15.99 -1.27
C ALA A 96 2.77 -16.10 -1.24
N ALA A 97 2.18 -16.32 -0.06
CA ALA A 97 0.72 -16.34 0.11
C ALA A 97 0.10 -14.96 -0.15
N VAL A 98 0.76 -13.88 0.28
CA VAL A 98 0.35 -12.51 -0.03
C VAL A 98 0.40 -12.25 -1.54
N GLU A 99 1.48 -12.64 -2.20
CA GLU A 99 1.63 -12.47 -3.65
C GLU A 99 0.53 -13.20 -4.42
N ARG A 100 0.28 -14.48 -4.12
CA ARG A 100 -0.80 -15.25 -4.74
C ARG A 100 -2.17 -14.61 -4.51
N CYS A 101 -2.44 -14.18 -3.28
CA CYS A 101 -3.71 -13.54 -2.93
C CYS A 101 -3.96 -12.26 -3.75
N LEU A 102 -2.92 -11.43 -3.95
CA LEU A 102 -3.04 -10.24 -4.80
C LEU A 102 -3.20 -10.59 -6.29
N ALA A 103 -2.53 -11.63 -6.76
CA ALA A 103 -2.68 -12.11 -8.13
C ALA A 103 -4.08 -12.66 -8.39
N GLU A 104 -4.64 -13.43 -7.46
CA GLU A 104 -5.96 -14.05 -7.58
C GLU A 104 -7.10 -13.05 -7.44
N GLU A 105 -7.05 -12.13 -6.47
CA GLU A 105 -8.15 -11.19 -6.21
C GLU A 105 -8.09 -9.91 -7.07
N PHE A 106 -6.88 -9.45 -7.41
CA PHE A 106 -6.68 -8.17 -8.09
C PHE A 106 -5.97 -8.29 -9.45
N GLU A 107 -5.64 -9.50 -9.91
CA GLU A 107 -4.98 -9.75 -11.20
C GLU A 107 -3.69 -8.94 -11.35
N ILE A 108 -2.95 -8.76 -10.25
CA ILE A 108 -1.68 -8.03 -10.23
C ILE A 108 -0.55 -8.88 -9.68
N SER A 109 0.64 -8.70 -10.23
CA SER A 109 1.88 -9.16 -9.62
C SER A 109 2.39 -8.07 -8.67
N ALA A 110 2.59 -8.41 -7.40
CA ALA A 110 3.24 -7.53 -6.45
C ALA A 110 4.70 -7.29 -6.89
N GLY A 111 5.20 -6.07 -6.72
CA GLY A 111 6.62 -5.74 -6.90
C GLY A 111 7.46 -5.98 -5.64
N GLY A 112 6.82 -6.25 -4.50
CA GLY A 112 7.53 -6.63 -3.29
C GLY A 112 6.62 -6.85 -2.09
N VAL A 113 7.06 -7.71 -1.18
CA VAL A 113 6.39 -8.00 0.10
C VAL A 113 7.43 -7.93 1.21
N LEU A 114 7.23 -7.00 2.15
CA LEU A 114 8.07 -6.82 3.32
C LEU A 114 7.27 -7.20 4.56
N LEU A 115 7.72 -8.23 5.26
CA LEU A 115 7.20 -8.61 6.57
C LEU A 115 8.01 -7.90 7.64
N VAL A 116 7.37 -7.06 8.46
CA VAL A 116 8.05 -6.19 9.44
C VAL A 116 7.55 -6.45 10.86
N ARG A 117 8.27 -5.94 11.86
CA ARG A 117 7.83 -6.03 13.27
C ARG A 117 6.60 -5.15 13.51
N SER A 118 5.72 -5.58 14.42
CA SER A 118 4.63 -4.74 14.93
C SER A 118 5.14 -3.36 15.37
N GLY A 119 4.43 -2.30 14.98
CA GLY A 119 4.79 -0.91 15.25
C GLY A 119 5.68 -0.24 14.18
N THR A 120 6.00 -0.93 13.09
CA THR A 120 6.79 -0.36 11.98
C THR A 120 5.93 0.50 11.05
N VAL A 121 4.65 0.17 10.86
CA VAL A 121 3.77 0.91 9.95
C VAL A 121 3.37 2.22 10.61
N ARG A 122 3.87 3.32 10.04
CA ARG A 122 3.62 4.68 10.53
C ARG A 122 2.16 5.06 10.41
N ARG A 123 1.66 5.72 11.44
CA ARG A 123 0.30 6.26 11.52
C ARG A 123 0.33 7.71 12.01
N THR A 124 -0.58 8.50 11.47
CA THR A 124 -0.91 9.84 11.97
C THR A 124 -1.47 9.77 13.40
N THR A 125 -1.55 10.92 14.07
CA THR A 125 -2.19 11.03 15.40
C THR A 125 -3.65 10.61 15.41
N SER A 126 -4.35 10.69 14.26
CA SER A 126 -5.71 10.19 14.08
C SER A 126 -5.78 8.69 13.71
N GLY A 127 -4.65 7.96 13.76
CA GLY A 127 -4.57 6.53 13.50
C GLY A 127 -4.53 6.13 12.01
N LYS A 128 -4.55 7.07 11.07
CA LYS A 128 -4.49 6.77 9.63
C LYS A 128 -3.07 6.42 9.22
N VAL A 129 -2.92 5.38 8.41
CA VAL A 129 -1.63 4.95 7.85
C VAL A 129 -0.98 6.06 7.01
N GLU A 130 0.29 6.35 7.27
CA GLU A 130 1.09 7.34 6.53
C GLU A 130 1.76 6.72 5.30
N ARG A 131 0.96 6.31 4.31
CA ARG A 131 1.41 5.56 3.13
C ARG A 131 2.57 6.22 2.37
N ALA A 132 2.50 7.54 2.17
CA ALA A 132 3.56 8.30 1.50
C ALA A 132 4.88 8.27 2.29
N ALA A 133 4.81 8.33 3.63
CA ALA A 133 5.99 8.22 4.48
C ALA A 133 6.58 6.79 4.40
N MET A 134 5.74 5.76 4.43
CA MET A 134 6.17 4.37 4.29
C MET A 134 6.83 4.09 2.94
N ARG A 135 6.26 4.61 1.84
CA ARG A 135 6.89 4.56 0.51
C ARG A 135 8.26 5.26 0.50
N GLY A 136 8.36 6.42 1.15
CA GLY A 136 9.63 7.13 1.27
C GLY A 136 10.69 6.33 2.05
N LEU A 137 10.31 5.72 3.18
CA LEU A 137 11.19 4.84 3.96
C LEU A 137 11.66 3.64 3.12
N PHE A 138 10.75 3.04 2.35
CA PHE A 138 11.07 1.94 1.45
C PHE A 138 12.11 2.36 0.41
N LEU A 139 11.85 3.41 -0.35
CA LEU A 139 12.75 3.87 -1.43
C LEU A 139 14.12 4.35 -0.93
N ARG A 140 14.23 4.72 0.36
CA ARG A 140 15.52 5.06 0.99
C ARG A 140 16.22 3.86 1.64
N GLY A 141 15.62 2.67 1.60
CA GLY A 141 16.18 1.47 2.23
C GLY A 141 16.18 1.52 3.76
N GLU A 142 15.31 2.32 4.37
CA GLU A 142 15.29 2.56 5.82
C GLU A 142 14.40 1.56 6.58
N LEU A 143 13.61 0.74 5.87
CA LEU A 143 12.82 -0.33 6.47
C LEU A 143 13.73 -1.52 6.82
N LYS A 144 13.53 -2.10 8.01
CA LYS A 144 14.26 -3.28 8.50
C LYS A 144 13.30 -4.48 8.57
N PRO A 145 13.05 -5.17 7.44
CA PRO A 145 12.13 -6.29 7.41
C PRO A 145 12.68 -7.51 8.15
N LEU A 146 11.77 -8.32 8.70
CA LEU A 146 12.05 -9.69 9.14
C LEU A 146 12.23 -10.62 7.92
N HIS A 147 11.50 -10.34 6.85
CA HIS A 147 11.63 -11.00 5.56
C HIS A 147 11.27 -10.03 4.43
N GLN A 148 12.00 -10.13 3.32
CA GLN A 148 11.81 -9.31 2.15
C GLN A 148 11.87 -10.18 0.90
N TRP A 149 10.81 -10.07 0.10
CA TRP A 149 10.81 -10.48 -1.29
C TRP A 149 10.59 -9.25 -2.16
N LEU A 150 11.38 -9.10 -3.22
CA LEU A 150 11.26 -8.02 -4.20
C LEU A 150 11.30 -8.63 -5.60
N ASP A 151 10.48 -8.07 -6.47
CA ASP A 151 10.62 -8.30 -7.89
C ASP A 151 11.97 -7.71 -8.39
N PRO A 152 12.66 -8.38 -9.33
CA PRO A 152 13.90 -7.88 -9.91
C PRO A 152 13.79 -6.47 -10.50
N GLU A 153 12.60 -6.04 -10.98
CA GLU A 153 12.37 -4.68 -11.49
C GLU A 153 12.31 -3.62 -10.38
N VAL A 154 11.94 -4.02 -9.16
CA VAL A 154 11.84 -3.11 -8.00
C VAL A 154 13.17 -2.97 -7.27
N THR A 155 14.01 -4.00 -7.32
CA THR A 155 15.31 -4.01 -6.62
C THR A 155 16.22 -2.81 -6.97
N PRO A 156 16.35 -2.37 -8.24
CA PRO A 156 17.15 -1.19 -8.61
C PRO A 156 16.65 0.14 -8.05
N LEU A 157 15.40 0.20 -7.55
CA LEU A 157 14.84 1.41 -6.95
C LEU A 157 15.38 1.66 -5.55
N LEU A 158 16.01 0.66 -4.93
CA LEU A 158 16.59 0.75 -3.60
C LEU A 158 18.07 1.14 -3.67
N PRO A 159 18.59 1.89 -2.68
CA PRO A 159 20.00 2.20 -2.62
C PRO A 159 20.84 0.93 -2.44
N ALA A 160 22.01 0.88 -3.07
CA ALA A 160 22.88 -0.30 -3.20
C ALA A 160 23.51 -0.83 -1.88
N GLY A 161 23.04 -0.40 -0.69
CA GLY A 161 23.65 -0.72 0.60
C GLY A 161 22.67 -1.06 1.74
N GLY A 162 21.37 -1.19 1.46
CA GLY A 162 20.37 -1.59 2.47
C GLY A 162 20.00 -3.06 2.34
N ARG A 163 20.84 -3.97 2.84
CA ARG A 163 20.49 -5.38 3.07
C ARG A 163 20.65 -5.70 4.55
#